data_AF-A0A1Y1Z5T6-F1
#
_entry.id   AF-A0A1Y1Z5T6-F1
#
_cell.length_a   1.000
_cell.length_b   1.000
_cell.length_c   1.000
_cell.angle_alpha   90.00
_cell.angle_beta   90.00
_cell.angle_gamma   90.00
#
_symmetry.space_group_name_H-M   'P 1'
#
loop_
_entity.id
_entity.type
_entity.pdbx_description
1 polymer ?
#
loop_
_entity_poly.entity_id
_entity_poly.type
_entity_poly.pdbx_seq_one_letter_code
_entity_poly.pdbx_strand_id
1 'polypeptide(L)'
;MNNTTISQSPLDDLQSKMHCFALPFGALGFVVHFLGIIAIWYFINNESPLPTITIERFQQNLWMGCMGICGGIGVSIYNAIRCRDEWPLVLLSIWKGIVIASVNATSIELNIEFIRRRRPYSRSNEPDVGASLVPYYFAPLVGIAGLGAIAWEGWEDPRMKTACSVAVVAYILVMAAIGTVIIMGRDAKGFWHEVGVWIFGLWLGVALLGVMVSDWILAAAAGNMDGVPRGRDIVFVCTYALYLAAALIPLMNV
;
A
#
# COMPACT_ATOMS: atom_id res chain seq x y z
N MET A 1 34.48 -34.39 -15.85
CA MET A 1 33.57 -33.34 -16.34
C MET A 1 33.64 -32.21 -15.34
N ASN A 2 34.34 -31.12 -15.67
CA ASN A 2 34.47 -29.97 -14.78
C ASN A 2 33.20 -29.12 -14.91
N ASN A 3 32.35 -29.13 -13.87
CA ASN A 3 31.27 -28.16 -13.74
C ASN A 3 31.92 -26.80 -13.50
N THR A 4 32.09 -26.02 -14.57
CA THR A 4 32.32 -24.57 -14.46
C THR A 4 31.10 -23.96 -13.79
N THR A 5 31.21 -23.68 -12.50
CA THR A 5 30.30 -22.80 -11.77
C THR A 5 30.43 -21.41 -12.39
N ILE A 6 29.53 -21.09 -13.32
CA ILE A 6 29.32 -19.72 -13.76
C ILE A 6 28.92 -18.94 -12.51
N SER A 7 29.71 -17.95 -12.14
CA SER A 7 29.36 -16.97 -11.10
C SER A 7 28.00 -16.38 -11.45
N GLN A 8 26.93 -16.83 -10.79
CA GLN A 8 25.62 -16.20 -10.91
C GLN A 8 25.78 -14.74 -10.49
N SER A 9 25.27 -13.82 -11.30
CA SER A 9 25.30 -12.43 -10.89
C SER A 9 24.39 -12.26 -9.67
N PRO A 10 24.69 -11.35 -8.73
CA PRO A 10 23.79 -11.08 -7.59
C PRO A 10 22.36 -10.77 -8.03
N LEU A 11 22.20 -10.22 -9.23
CA LEU A 11 20.90 -9.94 -9.83
C LEU A 11 20.14 -11.21 -10.23
N ASP A 12 20.83 -12.24 -10.76
CA ASP A 12 20.19 -13.51 -11.12
C ASP A 12 19.69 -14.24 -9.87
N ASP A 13 20.46 -14.17 -8.78
CA ASP A 13 20.06 -14.71 -7.48
C ASP A 13 18.81 -14.01 -6.95
N LEU A 14 18.80 -12.66 -6.94
CA LEU A 14 17.64 -11.86 -6.52
C LEU A 14 16.39 -12.14 -7.37
N GLN A 15 16.54 -12.22 -8.70
CA GLN A 15 15.42 -12.56 -9.59
C GLN A 15 14.88 -13.97 -9.31
N SER A 16 15.75 -14.92 -8.99
CA SER A 16 15.33 -16.28 -8.65
C SER A 16 14.49 -16.32 -7.37
N LYS A 17 14.87 -15.52 -6.36
CA LYS A 17 14.13 -15.37 -5.08
C LYS A 17 12.75 -14.75 -5.29
N MET A 18 12.63 -13.82 -6.24
CA MET A 18 11.37 -13.13 -6.54
C MET A 18 10.26 -14.05 -7.08
N HIS A 19 10.57 -15.26 -7.55
CA HIS A 19 9.55 -16.20 -8.06
C HIS A 19 8.55 -16.69 -6.99
N CYS A 20 8.89 -16.58 -5.71
CA CYS A 20 7.95 -16.90 -4.64
C CYS A 20 6.88 -15.80 -4.44
N PHE A 21 7.15 -14.56 -4.87
CA PHE A 21 6.37 -13.38 -4.51
C PHE A 21 5.23 -13.13 -5.50
N ALA A 22 4.01 -13.42 -5.07
CA ALA A 22 2.78 -13.43 -5.86
C ALA A 22 1.85 -12.22 -5.62
N LEU A 23 2.29 -11.19 -4.88
CA LEU A 23 1.51 -9.96 -4.72
C LEU A 23 1.79 -8.99 -5.88
N PRO A 24 0.83 -8.14 -6.26
CA PRO A 24 1.02 -7.10 -7.26
C PRO A 24 2.20 -6.17 -6.95
N PHE A 25 3.00 -5.89 -7.96
CA PHE A 25 4.11 -4.93 -7.97
C PHE A 25 4.20 -4.29 -9.37
N GLY A 26 5.23 -3.50 -9.64
CA GLY A 26 5.42 -2.79 -10.90
C GLY A 26 4.29 -1.80 -11.21
N ALA A 27 4.05 -1.56 -12.49
CA ALA A 27 3.02 -0.64 -12.93
C ALA A 27 1.62 -1.02 -12.43
N LEU A 28 1.27 -2.32 -12.46
CA LEU A 28 -0.02 -2.80 -11.97
C LEU A 28 -0.20 -2.59 -10.46
N GLY A 29 0.80 -2.97 -9.66
CA GLY A 29 0.79 -2.73 -8.21
C GLY A 29 0.66 -1.24 -7.91
N PHE A 30 1.44 -0.41 -8.60
CA PHE A 30 1.43 1.04 -8.44
C PHE A 30 0.04 1.63 -8.68
N VAL A 31 -0.62 1.28 -9.79
CA VAL A 31 -1.97 1.78 -10.11
C VAL A 31 -2.97 1.38 -9.02
N VAL A 32 -2.90 0.15 -8.54
CA VAL A 32 -3.84 -0.35 -7.52
C VAL A 32 -3.65 0.36 -6.19
N HIS A 33 -2.41 0.52 -5.72
CA HIS A 33 -2.14 1.27 -4.50
C HIS A 33 -2.49 2.76 -4.64
N PHE A 34 -2.22 3.35 -5.81
CA PHE A 34 -2.61 4.74 -6.10
C PHE A 34 -4.13 4.93 -6.05
N LEU A 35 -4.91 4.03 -6.66
CA LEU A 35 -6.36 4.06 -6.57
C LEU A 35 -6.86 3.82 -5.14
N GLY A 36 -6.21 2.94 -4.37
CA GLY A 36 -6.49 2.74 -2.96
C GLY A 36 -6.28 4.02 -2.13
N ILE A 37 -5.19 4.76 -2.40
CA ILE A 37 -4.92 6.07 -1.77
C ILE A 37 -5.98 7.09 -2.16
N ILE A 38 -6.39 7.14 -3.43
CA ILE A 38 -7.51 7.99 -3.87
C ILE A 38 -8.79 7.65 -3.09
N ALA A 39 -9.12 6.36 -2.92
CA ALA A 39 -10.27 5.95 -2.13
C ALA A 39 -10.21 6.49 -0.69
N ILE A 40 -9.07 6.34 -0.02
CA ILE A 40 -8.83 6.88 1.33
C ILE A 40 -9.02 8.41 1.36
N TRP A 41 -8.53 9.10 0.33
CA TRP A 41 -8.70 10.56 0.25
C TRP A 41 -10.17 10.97 0.20
N TYR A 42 -10.97 10.37 -0.68
CA TYR A 42 -12.41 10.64 -0.74
C TYR A 42 -13.11 10.32 0.59
N PHE A 43 -12.73 9.19 1.18
CA PHE A 43 -13.21 8.72 2.48
C PHE A 43 -12.95 9.70 3.63
N ILE A 44 -11.73 10.25 3.73
CA ILE A 44 -11.40 11.28 4.73
C ILE A 44 -12.31 12.52 4.56
N ASN A 45 -12.72 12.83 3.33
CA ASN A 45 -13.63 13.94 3.03
C ASN A 45 -15.12 13.58 3.16
N ASN A 46 -15.47 12.38 3.61
CA ASN A 46 -16.84 11.84 3.65
C ASN A 46 -17.51 11.79 2.26
N GLU A 47 -16.72 11.61 1.21
CA GLU A 47 -17.17 11.50 -0.17
C GLU A 47 -17.00 10.07 -0.71
N SER A 48 -17.80 9.72 -1.71
CA SER A 48 -17.60 8.49 -2.47
C SER A 48 -16.51 8.71 -3.52
N PRO A 49 -15.59 7.75 -3.74
CA PRO A 49 -14.64 7.83 -4.85
C PRO A 49 -15.32 7.79 -6.24
N LEU A 50 -16.59 7.41 -6.30
CA LEU A 50 -17.40 7.40 -7.52
C LEU A 50 -18.46 8.52 -7.46
N PRO A 51 -18.37 9.56 -8.30
CA PRO A 51 -19.14 10.81 -8.13
C PRO A 51 -20.65 10.65 -8.31
N THR A 52 -21.10 9.57 -8.95
CA THR A 52 -22.52 9.33 -9.26
C THR A 52 -23.19 8.34 -8.31
N ILE A 53 -22.46 7.77 -7.36
CA ILE A 53 -22.96 6.70 -6.51
C ILE A 53 -23.10 7.18 -5.07
N THR A 54 -24.33 7.20 -4.59
CA THR A 54 -24.68 7.44 -3.19
C THR A 54 -24.47 6.17 -2.38
N ILE A 55 -23.87 6.28 -1.19
CA ILE A 55 -23.69 5.16 -0.25
C ILE A 55 -25.06 4.76 0.33
N GLU A 56 -25.80 3.91 -0.37
CA GLU A 56 -27.13 3.48 0.07
C GLU A 56 -27.13 2.06 0.62
N ARG A 57 -26.19 1.22 0.17
CA ARG A 57 -26.24 -0.22 0.41
C ARG A 57 -25.26 -0.67 1.49
N PHE A 58 -25.47 -0.17 2.70
CA PHE A 58 -24.61 -0.46 3.85
C PHE A 58 -24.27 -1.95 4.04
N GLN A 59 -25.25 -2.84 3.93
CA GLN A 59 -25.00 -4.28 4.12
C GLN A 59 -24.04 -4.82 3.06
N GLN A 60 -24.19 -4.39 1.80
CA GLN A 60 -23.30 -4.83 0.71
C GLN A 60 -21.89 -4.30 0.94
N ASN A 61 -21.75 -3.02 1.30
CA ASN A 61 -20.45 -2.42 1.58
C ASN A 61 -19.74 -3.07 2.77
N LEU A 62 -20.48 -3.38 3.84
CA LEU A 62 -19.93 -4.10 4.99
C LEU A 62 -19.43 -5.49 4.60
N TRP A 63 -20.22 -6.25 3.85
CA TRP A 63 -19.82 -7.57 3.34
C TRP A 63 -18.60 -7.48 2.43
N MET A 64 -18.59 -6.53 1.50
CA MET A 64 -17.45 -6.30 0.61
C MET A 64 -16.19 -5.95 1.41
N GLY A 65 -16.27 -4.98 2.34
CA GLY A 65 -15.13 -4.62 3.20
C GLY A 65 -14.61 -5.82 3.99
N CYS A 66 -15.48 -6.64 4.58
CA CYS A 66 -15.07 -7.87 5.28
C CYS A 66 -14.37 -8.87 4.33
N MET A 67 -14.90 -9.08 3.12
CA MET A 67 -14.24 -9.90 2.11
C MET A 67 -12.88 -9.34 1.68
N GLY A 68 -12.75 -8.02 1.58
CA GLY A 68 -11.49 -7.35 1.26
C GLY A 68 -10.44 -7.54 2.35
N ILE A 69 -10.81 -7.42 3.63
CA ILE A 69 -9.92 -7.70 4.76
C ILE A 69 -9.51 -9.17 4.75
N CYS A 70 -10.47 -10.11 4.72
CA CYS A 70 -10.18 -11.53 4.77
C CYS A 70 -9.35 -12.01 3.56
N GLY A 71 -9.71 -11.56 2.36
CA GLY A 71 -9.01 -11.88 1.12
C GLY A 71 -7.61 -11.29 1.09
N GLY A 72 -7.46 -10.01 1.41
CA GLY A 72 -6.17 -9.32 1.45
C GLY A 72 -5.20 -9.92 2.45
N ILE A 73 -5.64 -10.10 3.71
CA ILE A 73 -4.83 -10.73 4.76
C ILE A 73 -4.51 -12.17 4.40
N GLY A 74 -5.50 -12.95 3.95
CA GLY A 74 -5.31 -14.36 3.59
C GLY A 74 -4.28 -14.53 2.47
N VAL A 75 -4.36 -13.72 1.42
CA VAL A 75 -3.39 -13.72 0.32
C VAL A 75 -2.00 -13.27 0.79
N SER A 76 -1.92 -12.22 1.61
CA SER A 76 -0.64 -11.77 2.18
C SER A 76 0.02 -12.83 3.08
N ILE A 77 -0.75 -13.53 3.91
CA ILE A 77 -0.25 -14.65 4.73
C ILE A 77 0.22 -15.80 3.85
N TYR A 78 -0.58 -16.19 2.86
CA TYR A 78 -0.19 -17.22 1.89
C TYR A 78 1.14 -16.87 1.20
N ASN A 79 1.29 -15.61 0.78
CA ASN A 79 2.52 -15.13 0.15
C ASN A 79 3.71 -15.14 1.12
N ALA A 80 3.51 -14.71 2.36
CA ALA A 80 4.54 -14.76 3.40
C ALA A 80 5.01 -16.20 3.67
N ILE A 81 4.09 -17.18 3.67
CA ILE A 81 4.44 -18.60 3.81
C ILE A 81 5.21 -19.10 2.58
N ARG A 82 4.79 -18.71 1.38
CA ARG A 82 5.47 -19.08 0.11
C ARG A 82 6.89 -18.51 0.02
N CYS A 83 7.11 -17.32 0.57
CA CYS A 83 8.41 -16.64 0.60
C CYS A 83 9.15 -16.75 1.94
N ARG A 84 8.84 -17.75 2.78
CA ARG A 84 9.36 -17.82 4.17
C ARG A 84 10.88 -17.82 4.30
N ASP A 85 11.58 -18.29 3.27
CA ASP A 85 13.05 -18.38 3.24
C ASP A 85 13.69 -17.03 2.87
N GLU A 86 12.89 -16.07 2.40
CA GLU A 86 13.30 -14.73 1.98
C GLU A 86 12.65 -13.69 2.89
N TRP A 87 13.25 -13.45 4.06
CA TRP A 87 12.71 -12.54 5.08
C TRP A 87 12.31 -11.14 4.55
N PRO A 88 13.01 -10.50 3.58
CA PRO A 88 12.58 -9.19 3.09
C PRO A 88 11.21 -9.26 2.41
N LEU A 89 10.96 -10.33 1.65
CA LEU A 89 9.69 -10.58 0.96
C LEU A 89 8.56 -10.94 1.93
N VAL A 90 8.87 -11.61 3.04
CA VAL A 90 7.93 -11.83 4.14
C VAL A 90 7.47 -10.51 4.74
N LEU A 91 8.40 -9.60 5.07
CA LEU A 91 8.05 -8.30 5.65
C LEU A 91 7.19 -7.45 4.70
N LEU A 92 7.52 -7.45 3.41
CA LEU A 92 6.72 -6.76 2.39
C LEU A 92 5.32 -7.37 2.24
N SER A 93 5.20 -8.69 2.35
CA SER A 93 3.89 -9.38 2.31
C SER A 93 3.01 -8.96 3.49
N ILE A 94 3.58 -8.90 4.69
CA ILE A 94 2.91 -8.45 5.91
C ILE A 94 2.50 -6.98 5.76
N TRP A 95 3.41 -6.11 5.33
CA TRP A 95 3.12 -4.69 5.12
C TRP A 95 1.97 -4.49 4.15
N LYS A 96 2.03 -5.14 2.98
CA LYS A 96 0.97 -5.11 1.95
C LYS A 96 -0.37 -5.64 2.46
N GLY A 97 -0.35 -6.63 3.37
CA GLY A 97 -1.54 -7.14 4.03
C GLY A 97 -2.16 -6.13 4.99
N ILE A 98 -1.33 -5.47 5.82
CA ILE A 98 -1.78 -4.41 6.74
C ILE A 98 -2.36 -3.23 5.96
N VAL A 99 -1.72 -2.82 4.87
CA VAL A 99 -2.21 -1.75 4.00
C VAL A 99 -3.64 -2.05 3.53
N ILE A 100 -3.88 -3.22 2.91
CA ILE A 100 -5.23 -3.60 2.45
C ILE A 100 -6.22 -3.67 3.60
N ALA A 101 -5.82 -4.27 4.73
CA ALA A 101 -6.68 -4.40 5.89
C ALA A 101 -7.13 -3.03 6.40
N SER A 102 -6.20 -2.07 6.50
CA SER A 102 -6.51 -0.70 6.91
C SER A 102 -7.43 0.00 5.92
N VAL A 103 -7.18 -0.05 4.61
CA VAL A 103 -8.05 0.62 3.63
C VAL A 103 -9.49 0.10 3.69
N ASN A 104 -9.64 -1.24 3.78
CA ASN A 104 -10.97 -1.85 3.89
C ASN A 104 -11.62 -1.59 5.26
N ALA A 105 -10.85 -1.55 6.35
CA ALA A 105 -11.36 -1.19 7.67
C ALA A 105 -11.86 0.26 7.72
N THR A 106 -11.12 1.21 7.14
CA THR A 106 -11.56 2.61 7.01
C THR A 106 -12.85 2.72 6.19
N SER A 107 -12.95 1.95 5.11
CA SER A 107 -14.19 1.83 4.33
C SER A 107 -15.37 1.35 5.18
N ILE A 108 -15.18 0.34 6.04
CA ILE A 108 -16.23 -0.16 6.95
C ILE A 108 -16.60 0.90 7.99
N GLU A 109 -15.61 1.53 8.63
CA GLU A 109 -15.83 2.56 9.65
C GLU A 109 -16.68 3.71 9.11
N LEU A 110 -16.40 4.18 7.89
CA LEU A 110 -17.19 5.23 7.24
C LEU A 110 -18.64 4.82 6.95
N ASN A 111 -18.84 3.58 6.49
CA ASN A 111 -20.18 3.05 6.28
C ASN A 111 -20.98 3.00 7.59
N ILE A 112 -20.33 2.61 8.69
CA ILE A 112 -20.94 2.59 10.03
C ILE A 112 -21.27 4.01 10.50
N GLU A 113 -20.34 4.95 10.32
CA GLU A 113 -20.50 6.35 10.71
C GLU A 113 -21.63 7.03 9.93
N PHE A 114 -21.74 6.77 8.62
CA PHE A 114 -22.84 7.26 7.79
C PHE A 114 -24.22 6.82 8.32
N ILE A 115 -24.35 5.56 8.76
CA ILE A 115 -25.58 5.08 9.43
C ILE A 115 -25.81 5.77 10.77
N ARG A 116 -24.77 5.93 11.58
CA ARG A 116 -24.89 6.57 12.90
C ARG A 116 -25.41 8.01 12.75
N ARG A 117 -24.94 8.75 11.75
CA ARG A 117 -25.38 10.11 11.44
C ARG A 117 -26.84 10.20 10.97
N ARG A 118 -27.37 9.17 10.30
CA ARG A 118 -28.81 9.12 9.98
C ARG A 118 -29.70 8.96 11.22
N ARG A 119 -29.16 8.58 12.38
CA ARG A 119 -29.95 8.49 13.61
C ARG A 119 -30.07 9.88 14.25
N PRO A 120 -31.30 10.36 14.53
CA PRO A 120 -31.55 11.74 15.00
C PRO A 120 -30.96 12.09 16.38
N TYR A 121 -30.29 11.15 17.05
CA TYR A 121 -29.78 11.29 18.42
C TYR A 121 -28.24 11.25 18.51
N SER A 122 -27.51 11.04 17.41
CA SER A 122 -26.04 10.98 17.45
C SER A 122 -25.45 12.39 17.35
N ARG A 123 -25.08 12.95 18.51
CA ARG A 123 -24.52 14.31 18.67
C ARG A 123 -23.01 14.27 18.96
N SER A 124 -22.28 13.31 18.42
CA SER A 124 -20.81 13.35 18.44
C SER A 124 -20.34 14.21 17.28
N ASN A 125 -19.65 15.32 17.59
CA ASN A 125 -19.31 16.35 16.60
C ASN A 125 -18.09 16.01 15.72
N GLU A 126 -17.40 14.88 15.95
CA GLU A 126 -16.23 14.52 15.14
C GLU A 126 -16.26 13.04 14.72
N PRO A 127 -16.05 12.73 13.43
CA PRO A 127 -15.93 11.37 12.94
C PRO A 127 -14.66 10.70 13.51
N ASP A 128 -14.83 9.62 14.27
CA ASP A 128 -13.73 8.80 14.81
C ASP A 128 -13.15 7.81 13.77
N VAL A 129 -12.97 8.29 12.53
CA VAL A 129 -12.52 7.48 11.37
C VAL A 129 -10.99 7.28 11.37
N GLY A 130 -10.32 7.73 12.43
CA GLY A 130 -8.86 7.69 12.53
C GLY A 130 -8.29 6.34 12.99
N ALA A 131 -9.08 5.52 13.71
CA ALA A 131 -8.57 4.33 14.38
C ALA A 131 -8.08 3.25 13.39
N SER A 132 -8.83 2.97 12.31
CA SER A 132 -8.44 2.00 11.27
C SER A 132 -7.18 2.38 10.48
N LEU A 133 -6.81 3.67 10.47
CA LEU A 133 -5.60 4.16 9.82
C LEU A 133 -4.36 4.04 10.70
N VAL A 134 -4.49 3.80 12.01
CA VAL A 134 -3.33 3.64 12.91
C VAL A 134 -2.38 2.53 12.43
N PRO A 135 -2.84 1.32 12.07
CA PRO A 135 -1.94 0.29 11.52
C PRO A 135 -1.28 0.74 10.22
N TYR A 136 -1.99 1.48 9.36
CA TYR A 136 -1.44 2.04 8.12
C TYR A 136 -0.26 2.96 8.38
N TYR A 137 -0.28 3.74 9.46
CA TYR A 137 0.84 4.58 9.86
C TYR A 137 2.04 3.77 10.32
N PHE A 138 1.88 2.67 11.06
CA PHE A 138 3.03 1.94 11.61
C PHE A 138 3.59 0.86 10.68
N ALA A 139 2.78 0.32 9.78
CA ALA A 139 3.19 -0.73 8.85
C ALA A 139 4.41 -0.40 7.96
N PRO A 140 4.62 0.86 7.51
CA PRO A 140 5.81 1.24 6.75
C PRO A 140 7.13 0.94 7.45
N LEU A 141 7.19 0.92 8.79
CA LEU A 141 8.44 0.57 9.51
C LEU A 141 8.91 -0.84 9.13
N VAL A 142 7.98 -1.80 9.10
CA VAL A 142 8.24 -3.19 8.72
C VAL A 142 8.55 -3.27 7.22
N GLY A 143 7.78 -2.55 6.42
CA GLY A 143 7.93 -2.48 4.97
C GLY A 143 9.27 -1.95 4.49
N ILE A 144 9.71 -0.83 5.05
CA ILE A 144 10.96 -0.15 4.67
C ILE A 144 12.16 -1.02 5.00
N ALA A 145 12.14 -1.78 6.10
CA ALA A 145 13.24 -2.69 6.44
C ALA A 145 13.41 -3.78 5.35
N GLY A 146 12.32 -4.42 4.94
CA GLY A 146 12.36 -5.40 3.83
C GLY A 146 12.74 -4.76 2.50
N LEU A 147 12.19 -3.56 2.23
CA LEU A 147 12.47 -2.84 1.00
C LEU A 147 13.93 -2.41 0.86
N GLY A 148 14.52 -1.93 1.95
CA GLY A 148 15.92 -1.52 2.01
C GLY A 148 16.87 -2.69 1.79
N ALA A 149 16.55 -3.87 2.33
CA ALA A 149 17.34 -5.08 2.09
C ALA A 149 17.34 -5.48 0.61
N ILE A 150 16.17 -5.48 -0.04
CA ILE A 150 16.05 -5.78 -1.48
C ILE A 150 16.78 -4.74 -2.33
N ALA A 151 16.61 -3.45 -2.00
CA ALA A 151 17.26 -2.36 -2.72
C ALA A 151 18.79 -2.43 -2.60
N TRP A 152 19.30 -2.85 -1.43
CA TRP A 152 20.73 -3.05 -1.19
C TRP A 152 21.28 -4.21 -2.02
N GLU A 153 20.61 -5.37 -2.00
CA GLU A 153 21.02 -6.55 -2.77
C GLU A 153 20.98 -6.30 -4.28
N GLY A 154 19.96 -5.59 -4.77
CA GLY A 154 19.80 -5.23 -6.17
C GLY A 154 20.56 -3.97 -6.60
N TRP A 155 21.36 -3.35 -5.73
CA TRP A 155 21.87 -1.99 -5.96
C TRP A 155 22.70 -1.86 -7.23
N GLU A 156 23.42 -2.90 -7.66
CA GLU A 156 24.23 -2.84 -8.87
C GLU A 156 23.42 -2.78 -10.18
N ASP A 157 22.13 -3.15 -10.16
CA ASP A 157 21.26 -3.04 -11.33
C ASP A 157 20.87 -1.57 -11.59
N PRO A 158 21.12 -1.02 -12.80
CA PRO A 158 20.69 0.33 -13.17
C PRO A 158 19.19 0.60 -12.97
N ARG A 159 18.33 -0.42 -13.11
CA ARG A 159 16.88 -0.32 -12.88
C ARG A 159 16.58 -0.07 -11.41
N MET A 160 17.29 -0.74 -10.50
CA MET A 160 17.15 -0.52 -9.06
C MET A 160 17.57 0.91 -8.68
N LYS A 161 18.73 1.37 -9.18
CA LYS A 161 19.19 2.76 -8.97
C LYS A 161 18.18 3.78 -9.47
N THR A 162 17.58 3.51 -10.62
CA THR A 162 16.54 4.38 -11.21
C THR A 162 15.28 4.39 -10.35
N ALA A 163 14.77 3.22 -9.94
CA ALA A 163 13.59 3.12 -9.08
C ALA A 163 13.78 3.87 -7.75
N CYS A 164 14.92 3.66 -7.09
CA CYS A 164 15.27 4.35 -5.84
C CYS A 164 15.41 5.86 -6.03
N SER A 165 16.02 6.30 -7.13
CA SER A 165 16.21 7.73 -7.42
C SER A 165 14.87 8.44 -7.70
N VAL A 166 14.00 7.84 -8.51
CA VAL A 166 12.64 8.34 -8.77
C VAL A 166 11.83 8.39 -7.48
N ALA A 167 11.95 7.38 -6.62
CA ALA A 167 11.29 7.35 -5.32
C ALA A 167 11.69 8.53 -4.42
N VAL A 168 12.99 8.82 -4.31
CA VAL A 168 13.50 9.95 -3.53
C VAL A 168 13.00 11.28 -4.07
N VAL A 169 13.03 11.47 -5.39
CA VAL A 169 12.53 12.71 -6.02
C VAL A 169 11.02 12.87 -5.79
N ALA A 170 10.23 11.82 -6.04
CA ALA A 170 8.79 11.83 -5.80
C ALA A 170 8.46 12.16 -4.33
N TYR A 171 9.22 11.59 -3.40
CA TYR A 171 9.09 11.88 -1.97
C TYR A 171 9.33 13.35 -1.64
N ILE A 172 10.43 13.93 -2.13
CA ILE A 172 10.73 15.35 -1.92
C ILE A 172 9.62 16.24 -2.48
N LEU A 173 9.11 15.93 -3.68
CA LEU A 173 8.05 16.72 -4.32
C LEU A 173 6.73 16.65 -3.54
N VAL A 174 6.33 15.47 -3.08
CA VAL A 174 5.12 15.31 -2.25
C VAL A 174 5.28 16.02 -0.91
N MET A 175 6.44 15.92 -0.27
CA MET A 175 6.72 16.61 0.98
C MET A 175 6.69 18.14 0.82
N ALA A 176 7.24 18.66 -0.28
CA ALA A 176 7.15 20.07 -0.61
C ALA A 176 5.70 20.51 -0.84
N ALA A 177 4.88 19.69 -1.54
CA ALA A 177 3.47 19.97 -1.76
C ALA A 177 2.66 19.98 -0.46
N ILE A 178 2.82 18.96 0.39
CA ILE A 178 2.19 18.87 1.72
C ILE A 178 2.59 20.07 2.57
N GLY A 179 3.89 20.39 2.61
CA GLY A 179 4.41 21.56 3.33
C GLY A 179 3.79 22.87 2.85
N THR A 180 3.70 23.06 1.54
CA THR A 180 3.10 24.27 0.94
C THR A 180 1.62 24.42 1.33
N VAL A 181 0.83 23.35 1.24
CA VAL A 181 -0.59 23.35 1.62
C VAL A 181 -0.75 23.67 3.11
N ILE A 182 0.09 23.09 3.96
CA ILE A 182 0.04 23.30 5.42
C ILE A 182 0.44 24.72 5.80
N ILE A 183 1.48 25.29 5.18
CA ILE A 183 1.96 26.64 5.45
C ILE A 183 0.92 27.68 4.99
N MET A 184 0.36 27.51 3.79
CA MET A 184 -0.60 28.48 3.23
C MET A 184 -1.92 28.55 3.99
N GLY A 185 -2.29 27.50 4.71
CA GLY A 185 -3.57 27.39 5.41
C GLY A 185 -3.58 27.83 6.87
N ARG A 186 -2.52 28.44 7.42
CA ARG A 186 -2.40 28.61 8.88
C ARG A 186 -2.01 30.00 9.37
N ASP A 187 -2.81 30.46 10.34
CA ASP A 187 -2.40 31.47 11.33
C ASP A 187 -1.33 30.89 12.27
N ALA A 188 -0.37 31.71 12.68
CA ALA A 188 0.81 31.31 13.46
C ALA A 188 0.41 30.57 14.76
N LYS A 189 0.56 29.24 14.76
CA LYS A 189 0.44 28.38 15.96
C LYS A 189 1.85 28.03 16.42
N GLY A 190 2.08 27.99 17.73
CA GLY A 190 3.43 27.89 18.32
C GLY A 190 4.29 26.73 17.78
N PHE A 191 5.61 26.88 17.91
CA PHE A 191 6.66 26.00 17.36
C PHE A 191 6.39 24.49 17.47
N TRP A 192 5.97 23.99 18.64
CA TRP A 192 5.74 22.56 18.85
C TRP A 192 4.61 21.97 18.00
N HIS A 193 3.59 22.77 17.68
CA HIS A 193 2.51 22.36 16.80
C HIS A 193 3.00 22.23 15.34
N GLU A 194 3.85 23.15 14.91
CA GLU A 194 4.47 23.10 13.57
C GLU A 194 5.35 21.86 13.43
N VAL A 195 6.23 21.61 14.40
CA VAL A 195 7.09 20.42 14.43
C VAL A 195 6.26 19.14 14.38
N GLY A 196 5.21 19.04 15.19
CA GLY A 196 4.32 17.87 15.21
C GLY A 196 3.65 17.62 13.85
N VAL A 197 3.22 18.69 13.17
CA VAL A 197 2.57 18.59 11.87
C VAL A 197 3.56 18.21 10.77
N TRP A 198 4.80 18.70 10.81
CA TRP A 198 5.84 18.27 9.89
C TRP A 198 6.23 16.81 10.08
N ILE A 199 6.41 16.36 11.32
CA ILE A 199 6.69 14.95 11.62
C ILE A 199 5.56 14.06 11.11
N PHE A 200 4.31 14.46 11.38
CA PHE A 200 3.14 13.73 10.91
C PHE A 200 3.06 13.71 9.37
N GLY A 201 3.24 14.86 8.71
CA GLY A 201 3.22 14.96 7.25
C GLY A 201 4.34 14.15 6.59
N LEU A 202 5.54 14.15 7.19
CA LEU A 202 6.69 13.36 6.76
C LEU A 202 6.36 11.87 6.84
N TRP A 203 5.82 11.45 7.97
CA TRP A 203 5.46 10.06 8.19
C TRP A 203 4.30 9.61 7.30
N LEU A 204 3.30 10.47 7.07
CA LEU A 204 2.23 10.22 6.11
C LEU A 204 2.77 10.09 4.68
N GLY A 205 3.71 10.96 4.29
CA GLY A 205 4.40 10.87 3.00
C GLY A 205 5.11 9.52 2.83
N VAL A 206 5.80 9.04 3.87
CA VAL A 206 6.44 7.72 3.88
C VAL A 206 5.40 6.60 3.76
N ALA A 207 4.28 6.70 4.47
CA ALA A 207 3.24 5.67 4.43
C ALA A 207 2.58 5.56 3.05
N LEU A 208 2.19 6.70 2.47
CA LEU A 208 1.53 6.77 1.16
C LEU A 208 2.48 6.41 0.02
N LEU A 209 3.68 7.01 -0.01
CA LEU A 209 4.61 6.78 -1.10
C LEU A 209 5.37 5.47 -0.95
N GLY A 210 5.64 5.02 0.28
CA GLY A 210 6.40 3.81 0.54
C GLY A 210 5.79 2.59 -0.14
N VAL A 211 4.46 2.43 -0.06
CA VAL A 211 3.78 1.30 -0.70
C VAL A 211 3.91 1.35 -2.23
N MET A 212 3.76 2.52 -2.84
CA MET A 212 3.92 2.72 -4.29
C MET A 212 5.36 2.54 -4.76
N VAL A 213 6.33 3.02 -3.97
CA VAL A 213 7.76 2.84 -4.24
C VAL A 213 8.14 1.37 -4.14
N SER A 214 7.53 0.63 -3.20
CA SER A 214 7.76 -0.80 -3.07
C SER A 214 7.44 -1.55 -4.36
N ASP A 215 6.43 -1.12 -5.12
CA ASP A 215 6.06 -1.76 -6.37
C ASP A 215 7.16 -1.64 -7.43
N TRP A 216 7.80 -0.47 -7.54
CA TRP A 216 8.86 -0.23 -8.51
C TRP A 216 10.16 -0.94 -8.15
N ILE A 217 10.51 -0.97 -6.86
CA ILE A 217 11.70 -1.69 -6.37
C ILE A 217 11.51 -3.21 -6.56
N LEU A 218 10.33 -3.75 -6.25
CA LEU A 218 10.02 -5.16 -6.49
C LEU A 218 10.00 -5.47 -8.00
N ALA A 219 9.50 -4.56 -8.83
CA ALA A 219 9.57 -4.70 -10.30
C ALA A 219 11.02 -4.76 -10.81
N ALA A 220 11.90 -3.90 -10.29
CA ALA A 220 13.32 -3.92 -10.62
C ALA A 220 13.97 -5.24 -10.16
N ALA A 221 13.70 -5.67 -8.93
CA ALA A 221 14.20 -6.92 -8.37
C ALA A 221 13.74 -8.16 -9.17
N ALA A 222 12.48 -8.17 -9.63
CA ALA A 222 11.93 -9.25 -10.45
C ALA A 222 12.32 -9.18 -11.93
N GLY A 223 12.97 -8.09 -12.37
CA GLY A 223 13.18 -7.82 -13.79
C GLY A 223 11.88 -7.69 -14.59
N ASN A 224 10.79 -7.29 -13.95
CA ASN A 224 9.44 -7.27 -14.51
C ASN A 224 8.71 -5.96 -14.17
N MET A 225 8.92 -4.93 -15.00
CA MET A 225 8.46 -3.56 -14.71
C MET A 225 6.95 -3.35 -14.80
N ASP A 226 6.25 -4.12 -15.64
CA ASP A 226 4.79 -4.02 -15.77
C ASP A 226 4.05 -4.67 -14.58
N GLY A 227 4.70 -5.62 -13.90
CA GLY A 227 4.12 -6.41 -12.82
C GLY A 227 3.17 -7.50 -13.27
N VAL A 228 3.09 -7.80 -14.57
CA VAL A 228 2.21 -8.84 -15.13
C VAL A 228 2.80 -10.22 -14.80
N PRO A 229 2.02 -11.13 -14.18
CA PRO A 229 2.47 -12.50 -13.94
C PRO A 229 2.91 -13.18 -15.24
N ARG A 230 4.16 -13.64 -15.31
CA ARG A 230 4.68 -14.42 -16.44
C ARG A 230 4.75 -15.89 -16.04
N GLY A 231 4.00 -16.74 -16.73
CA GLY A 231 4.01 -18.18 -16.49
C GLY A 231 2.62 -18.82 -16.54
N ARG A 232 2.59 -20.14 -16.30
CA ARG A 232 1.35 -20.94 -16.28
C ARG A 232 0.96 -21.38 -14.85
N ASP A 233 1.59 -20.83 -13.82
CA ASP A 233 1.22 -21.12 -12.42
C ASP A 233 -0.15 -20.47 -12.13
N ILE A 234 -1.21 -21.25 -12.28
CA ILE A 234 -2.58 -20.81 -12.06
C ILE A 234 -2.80 -20.33 -10.61
N VAL A 235 -2.08 -20.92 -9.65
CA VAL A 235 -2.20 -20.53 -8.23
C VAL A 235 -1.65 -19.13 -8.06
N PHE A 236 -0.47 -18.84 -8.63
CA PHE A 236 0.11 -17.50 -8.63
C PHE A 236 -0.84 -16.46 -9.22
N VAL A 237 -1.41 -16.74 -10.41
CA VAL A 237 -2.34 -15.82 -11.08
C VAL A 237 -3.61 -15.60 -10.25
N CYS A 238 -4.16 -16.65 -9.67
CA CYS A 238 -5.34 -16.54 -8.78
C CYS A 238 -5.03 -15.73 -7.52
N THR A 239 -3.90 -15.99 -6.85
CA THR A 239 -3.44 -15.22 -5.68
C THR A 239 -3.31 -13.74 -6.03
N TYR A 240 -2.67 -13.44 -7.16
CA TYR A 240 -2.49 -12.09 -7.67
C TYR A 240 -3.84 -11.39 -7.92
N ALA A 241 -4.75 -12.05 -8.65
CA ALA A 241 -6.07 -11.50 -8.97
C ALA A 241 -6.95 -11.29 -7.72
N LEU A 242 -6.90 -12.21 -6.75
CA LEU A 242 -7.62 -12.09 -5.49
C LEU A 242 -7.13 -10.90 -4.67
N TYR A 243 -5.81 -10.67 -4.62
CA TYR A 243 -5.25 -9.49 -3.95
C TYR A 243 -5.70 -8.20 -4.62
N LEU A 244 -5.66 -8.13 -5.96
CA LEU A 244 -6.15 -6.98 -6.71
C LEU A 244 -7.62 -6.69 -6.41
N ALA A 245 -8.47 -7.72 -6.44
CA ALA A 245 -9.88 -7.57 -6.11
C ALA A 245 -10.07 -7.05 -4.68
N ALA A 246 -9.35 -7.62 -3.71
CA ALA A 246 -9.39 -7.18 -2.31
C ALA A 246 -8.93 -5.74 -2.10
N ALA A 247 -7.91 -5.30 -2.85
CA ALA A 247 -7.38 -3.94 -2.79
C ALA A 247 -8.34 -2.89 -3.39
N LEU A 248 -9.13 -3.28 -4.39
CA LEU A 248 -10.02 -2.38 -5.13
C LEU A 248 -11.47 -2.36 -4.59
N ILE A 249 -11.84 -3.26 -3.69
CA ILE A 249 -13.14 -3.26 -2.99
C ILE A 249 -13.56 -1.89 -2.45
N PRO A 250 -12.69 -1.10 -1.81
CA PRO A 250 -13.06 0.21 -1.29
C PRO A 250 -13.61 1.16 -2.38
N LEU A 251 -13.16 1.05 -3.63
CA LEU A 251 -13.68 1.85 -4.73
C LEU A 251 -15.10 1.47 -5.13
N MET A 252 -15.55 0.26 -4.77
CA MET A 252 -16.87 -0.28 -5.09
C MET A 252 -17.91 0.01 -4.01
N ASN A 253 -17.62 0.84 -3.00
CA ASN A 253 -18.64 1.22 -2.04
C ASN A 253 -19.78 1.98 -2.72
N VAL A 254 -20.99 1.45 -2.60
CA VAL A 254 -22.23 1.92 -3.25
C VAL A 254 -23.40 2.08 -2.28
#